data_AF-A0AA45TZR4-F1
#
_entry.id   AF-A0AA45TZR4-F1
#
_cell.length_a   1.000
_cell.length_b   1.000
_cell.length_c   1.000
_cell.angle_alpha   90.00
_cell.angle_beta   90.00
_cell.angle_gamma   90.00
#
_symmetry.space_group_name_H-M   'P 1'
#
loop_
_entity.id
_entity.type
_entity.pdbx_description
1 polymer ?
#
loop_
_entity_poly.entity_id
_entity_poly.type
_entity_poly.pdbx_seq_one_letter_code
_entity_poly.pdbx_strand_id
1 'polypeptide(L)'
;MTPLPDARLALRRGQAVVLVTGRPLRILLPDATGFLTMKERAKRELRPDKTKDSFDMFAYVKLVGPQSVRASLLQAGEAGRALRDRLLTLFWNTEAPGPRDVIRYAASLDADEQALLAQAAVDLFAEL
;
A
#
# COMPACT_ATOMS: atom_id res chain seq x y z
N MET A 1 -1.53 -21.11 -21.75
CA MET A 1 -1.34 -20.01 -20.79
C MET A 1 -1.42 -20.60 -19.39
N THR A 2 -0.41 -20.43 -18.55
CA THR A 2 -0.48 -20.84 -17.14
C THR A 2 -1.33 -19.78 -16.42
N PRO A 3 -2.48 -20.14 -15.82
CA PRO A 3 -3.31 -19.17 -15.11
C PRO A 3 -2.51 -18.63 -13.93
N LEU A 4 -2.41 -17.30 -13.85
CA LEU A 4 -1.86 -16.64 -12.66
C LEU A 4 -2.88 -16.79 -11.53
N PRO A 5 -2.44 -17.07 -10.29
CA PRO A 5 -3.33 -17.07 -9.14
C PRO A 5 -3.98 -15.69 -8.97
N ASP A 6 -5.20 -15.67 -8.44
CA ASP A 6 -5.92 -14.43 -8.10
C ASP A 6 -4.98 -13.51 -7.30
N ALA A 7 -4.82 -12.27 -7.77
CA ALA A 7 -3.97 -11.27 -7.12
C ALA A 7 -4.31 -11.10 -5.63
N ARG A 8 -5.59 -11.28 -5.25
CA ARG A 8 -6.04 -11.20 -3.85
C ARG A 8 -5.51 -12.36 -2.99
N LEU A 9 -5.33 -13.56 -3.58
CA LEU A 9 -4.76 -14.71 -2.88
C LEU A 9 -3.25 -14.58 -2.72
N ALA A 10 -2.56 -14.07 -3.74
CA ALA A 10 -1.11 -13.87 -3.75
C ALA A 10 -0.63 -12.79 -2.74
N LEU A 11 -1.48 -11.82 -2.43
CA LEU A 11 -1.13 -10.68 -1.56
C LEU A 11 -1.41 -10.92 -0.06
N ARG A 12 -2.13 -11.98 0.31
CA ARG A 12 -2.56 -12.23 1.70
C ARG A 12 -1.46 -12.75 2.62
N ARG A 13 -0.39 -13.35 2.08
CA ARG A 13 0.74 -13.88 2.85
C ARG A 13 2.01 -13.75 2.03
N GLY A 14 3.15 -13.53 2.70
CA GLY A 14 4.44 -13.62 2.05
C GLY A 14 4.67 -15.05 1.57
N GLN A 15 4.58 -15.29 0.26
CA GLN A 15 4.65 -16.63 -0.32
C GLN A 15 5.69 -16.68 -1.43
N ALA A 16 6.42 -17.80 -1.48
CA ALA A 16 7.30 -18.09 -2.59
C ALA A 16 6.47 -18.68 -3.75
N VAL A 17 6.33 -17.96 -4.86
CA VAL A 17 5.74 -18.48 -6.09
C VAL A 17 6.85 -19.06 -6.96
N VAL A 18 6.66 -20.30 -7.41
CA VAL A 18 7.55 -20.96 -8.38
C VAL A 18 6.93 -20.84 -9.77
N LEU A 19 7.53 -20.03 -10.63
CA LEU A 19 7.16 -19.98 -12.06
C LEU A 19 7.90 -21.08 -12.81
N VAL A 20 7.16 -21.99 -13.42
CA VAL A 20 7.70 -23.09 -14.22
C VAL A 20 7.62 -22.72 -15.70
N THR A 21 8.55 -21.89 -16.15
CA THR A 21 8.88 -21.71 -17.58
C THR A 21 10.39 -21.67 -17.71
N GLY A 22 11.00 -22.78 -18.14
CA GLY A 22 12.46 -22.92 -18.14
C GLY A 22 13.02 -23.27 -16.75
N ARG A 23 14.00 -22.50 -16.26
CA ARG A 23 14.57 -22.70 -14.91
C ARG A 23 13.58 -22.22 -13.83
N PRO A 24 13.40 -22.95 -12.72
CA PRO A 24 12.47 -22.56 -11.67
C PRO A 24 12.90 -21.23 -11.03
N LEU A 25 12.08 -20.20 -11.24
CA LEU A 25 12.24 -18.90 -10.60
C LEU A 25 11.42 -18.88 -9.32
N ARG A 26 12.08 -18.70 -8.16
CA ARG A 26 11.42 -18.54 -6.87
C ARG A 26 11.24 -17.06 -6.59
N ILE A 27 10.01 -16.55 -6.71
CA ILE A 27 9.67 -15.16 -6.38
C ILE A 27 9.08 -15.13 -4.97
N LEU A 28 9.72 -14.42 -4.04
CA LEU A 28 9.14 -14.15 -2.73
C LEU A 28 8.20 -12.94 -2.88
N LEU A 29 6.90 -13.17 -2.76
CA LEU A 29 5.93 -12.07 -2.65
C LEU A 29 6.00 -11.50 -1.22
N PRO A 30 6.12 -10.18 -1.05
CA PRO A 30 6.04 -9.58 0.28
C PRO A 30 4.61 -9.66 0.81
N ASP A 31 4.48 -9.79 2.13
CA ASP A 31 3.20 -9.56 2.81
C ASP A 31 2.86 -8.05 2.83
N ALA A 32 1.71 -7.69 3.40
CA ALA A 32 1.28 -6.30 3.48
C ALA A 32 2.32 -5.41 4.19
N THR A 33 2.91 -5.91 5.28
CA THR A 33 3.95 -5.19 6.02
C THR A 33 5.18 -4.94 5.15
N GLY A 34 5.68 -5.95 4.43
CA GLY A 34 6.83 -5.82 3.54
C GLY A 34 6.57 -4.87 2.37
N PHE A 35 5.42 -4.97 1.73
CA PHE A 35 5.03 -4.08 0.64
C PHE A 35 4.93 -2.62 1.11
N LEU A 36 4.20 -2.38 2.21
CA LEU A 36 4.02 -1.04 2.75
C LEU A 36 5.32 -0.45 3.30
N THR A 37 6.18 -1.24 3.94
CA THR A 37 7.52 -0.80 4.37
C THR A 37 8.33 -0.32 3.18
N MET A 38 8.34 -1.08 2.08
CA MET A 38 9.07 -0.72 0.87
C MET A 38 8.56 0.60 0.28
N LYS A 39 7.24 0.77 0.19
CA LYS A 39 6.63 1.98 -0.39
C LYS A 39 6.79 3.20 0.51
N GLU A 40 6.56 3.05 1.82
CA GLU A 40 6.75 4.13 2.80
C GLU A 40 8.20 4.60 2.81
N ARG A 41 9.16 3.67 2.86
CA ARG A 41 10.58 4.02 2.80
C ARG A 41 10.95 4.73 1.49
N ALA A 42 10.43 4.24 0.36
CA ALA A 42 10.68 4.88 -0.93
C ALA A 42 10.15 6.31 -0.94
N LYS A 43 8.94 6.54 -0.42
CA LYS A 43 8.36 7.87 -0.28
C LYS A 43 9.19 8.75 0.67
N ARG A 44 9.60 8.24 1.83
CA ARG A 44 10.29 9.03 2.85
C ARG A 44 11.74 9.37 2.50
N GLU A 45 12.48 8.43 1.91
CA GLU A 45 13.95 8.54 1.78
C GLU A 45 14.44 8.65 0.34
N LEU A 46 13.78 8.00 -0.61
CA LEU A 46 14.35 7.81 -1.96
C LEU A 46 13.73 8.75 -3.00
N ARG A 47 12.43 9.01 -2.89
CA ARG A 47 11.66 9.77 -3.88
C ARG A 47 10.53 10.58 -3.22
N PRO A 48 10.86 11.51 -2.32
CA PRO A 48 9.88 12.31 -1.56
C PRO A 48 8.98 13.18 -2.43
N ASP A 49 9.42 13.59 -3.62
CA ASP A 49 8.62 14.44 -4.51
C ASP A 49 7.74 13.63 -5.48
N LYS A 50 7.86 12.31 -5.48
CA LYS A 50 7.04 11.44 -6.33
C LYS A 50 5.74 11.08 -5.62
N THR A 51 4.65 11.15 -6.36
CA THR A 51 3.30 10.87 -5.86
C THR A 51 2.91 9.41 -5.93
N LYS A 52 3.60 8.65 -6.79
CA LYS A 52 3.27 7.25 -7.10
C LYS A 52 3.27 6.34 -5.87
N ASP A 53 4.21 6.49 -4.94
CA ASP A 53 4.27 5.59 -3.78
C ASP A 53 3.11 5.77 -2.82
N SER A 54 2.69 7.02 -2.57
CA SER A 54 1.50 7.32 -1.77
C SER A 54 0.25 6.72 -2.41
N PHE A 55 0.12 6.86 -3.74
CA PHE A 55 -0.97 6.22 -4.49
C PHE A 55 -0.91 4.69 -4.44
N ASP A 56 0.26 4.09 -4.64
CA ASP A 56 0.45 2.64 -4.59
C ASP A 56 0.11 2.09 -3.18
N MET A 57 0.45 2.81 -2.10
CA MET A 57 0.05 2.46 -0.73
C MET A 57 -1.47 2.50 -0.56
N PHE A 58 -2.12 3.59 -0.96
CA PHE A 58 -3.58 3.73 -0.91
C PHE A 58 -4.27 2.62 -1.71
N ALA A 59 -3.88 2.41 -2.96
CA ALA A 59 -4.46 1.40 -3.84
C ALA A 59 -4.29 -0.01 -3.26
N TYR A 60 -3.13 -0.29 -2.65
CA TYR A 60 -2.87 -1.57 -2.01
C TYR A 60 -3.78 -1.81 -0.80
N VAL A 61 -3.85 -0.84 0.13
CA VAL A 61 -4.70 -0.98 1.33
C VAL A 61 -6.18 -1.10 0.93
N LYS A 62 -6.62 -0.35 -0.09
CA LYS A 62 -7.98 -0.43 -0.63
C LYS A 62 -8.26 -1.81 -1.26
N LEU A 63 -7.30 -2.38 -1.98
CA LEU A 63 -7.43 -3.68 -2.63
C LEU A 63 -7.42 -4.85 -1.64
N VAL A 64 -6.51 -4.82 -0.67
CA VAL A 64 -6.30 -5.89 0.31
C VAL A 64 -7.31 -5.82 1.46
N GLY A 65 -7.76 -4.61 1.79
CA GLY A 65 -8.66 -4.31 2.89
C GLY A 65 -7.90 -3.97 4.18
N PRO A 66 -8.34 -2.93 4.91
CA PRO A 66 -7.63 -2.41 6.09
C PRO A 66 -7.49 -3.45 7.21
N GLN A 67 -8.51 -4.31 7.40
CA GLN A 67 -8.46 -5.39 8.42
C GLN A 67 -7.32 -6.39 8.16
N SER A 68 -7.08 -6.77 6.90
CA SER A 68 -6.02 -7.71 6.54
C SER A 68 -4.64 -7.07 6.71
N VAL A 69 -4.51 -5.80 6.32
CA VAL A 69 -3.28 -5.02 6.52
C VAL A 69 -2.98 -4.87 8.02
N ARG A 70 -3.98 -4.50 8.82
CA ARG A 70 -3.86 -4.41 10.28
C ARG A 70 -3.42 -5.72 10.91
N ALA A 71 -3.98 -6.85 10.49
CA ALA A 71 -3.55 -8.16 10.97
C ALA A 71 -2.07 -8.45 10.65
N SER A 72 -1.61 -8.13 9.44
CA SER A 72 -0.19 -8.26 9.08
C SER A 72 0.73 -7.33 9.87
N LEU A 73 0.31 -6.09 10.13
CA LEU A 73 1.06 -5.14 10.97
C LEU A 73 1.18 -5.65 12.40
N LEU A 74 0.09 -6.18 12.98
CA LEU A 74 0.11 -6.78 14.32
C LEU A 74 1.04 -7.99 14.40
N GLN A 75 1.04 -8.86 13.38
CA GLN A 75 1.93 -10.01 13.31
C GLN A 75 3.42 -9.63 13.24
N ALA A 76 3.74 -8.47 12.66
CA ALA A 76 5.10 -7.96 12.58
C ALA A 76 5.62 -7.29 13.87
N GLY A 77 4.79 -7.23 14.93
CA GLY A 77 5.19 -6.69 16.24
C GLY A 77 5.62 -5.23 16.16
N GLU A 78 6.76 -4.90 16.77
CA GLU A 78 7.26 -3.52 16.86
C GLU A 78 7.56 -2.89 15.49
N ALA A 79 8.04 -3.67 14.52
CA ALA A 79 8.26 -3.17 13.16
C ALA A 79 6.94 -2.75 12.49
N GLY A 80 5.89 -3.55 12.70
CA GLY A 80 4.55 -3.23 12.21
C GLY A 80 3.92 -2.03 12.92
N ARG A 81 4.10 -1.91 14.25
CA ARG A 81 3.66 -0.73 15.01
C ARG A 81 4.31 0.55 14.49
N ALA A 82 5.63 0.54 14.34
CA ALA A 82 6.36 1.70 13.84
C ALA A 82 5.95 2.07 12.39
N LEU A 83 5.68 1.08 11.54
CA LEU A 83 5.16 1.32 10.19
C LEU A 83 3.76 1.92 10.23
N ARG A 84 2.87 1.39 11.07
CA ARG A 84 1.51 1.91 11.25
C ARG A 84 1.53 3.39 11.63
N ASP A 85 2.36 3.78 12.61
CA ASP A 85 2.43 5.17 13.07
C ASP A 85 2.92 6.11 11.96
N ARG A 86 3.87 5.67 11.13
CA ARG A 86 4.33 6.44 9.95
C ARG A 86 3.24 6.55 8.89
N LEU A 87 2.48 5.49 8.64
CA LEU A 87 1.34 5.52 7.71
C LEU A 87 0.24 6.44 8.22
N LEU A 88 -0.11 6.38 9.50
CA LEU A 88 -1.08 7.28 10.13
C LEU A 88 -0.64 8.74 10.04
N THR A 89 0.65 9.02 10.22
CA THR A 89 1.21 10.37 10.06
C THR A 89 1.11 10.83 8.59
N LEU A 90 1.45 9.96 7.65
CA LEU A 90 1.45 10.28 6.22
C LEU A 90 0.04 10.56 5.68
N PHE A 91 -0.98 9.93 6.25
CA PHE A 91 -2.39 10.01 5.84
C PHE A 91 -3.31 10.62 6.90
N TRP A 92 -2.76 11.44 7.82
CA TRP A 92 -3.48 11.96 8.99
C TRP A 92 -4.69 12.85 8.67
N ASN A 93 -4.61 13.67 7.62
CA ASN A 93 -5.69 14.54 7.17
C ASN A 93 -5.56 14.82 5.66
N THR A 94 -6.57 15.48 5.07
CA THR A 94 -6.63 15.76 3.63
C THR A 94 -5.47 16.63 3.12
N GLU A 95 -4.86 17.43 4.00
CA GLU A 95 -3.70 18.28 3.68
C GLU A 95 -2.35 17.59 3.88
N ALA A 96 -2.34 16.38 4.43
CA ALA A 96 -1.13 15.60 4.64
C ALA A 96 -0.52 15.17 3.29
N PRO A 97 0.80 14.87 3.24
CA PRO A 97 1.46 14.54 1.98
C PRO A 97 0.83 13.34 1.27
N GLY A 98 0.37 12.32 1.99
CA GLY A 98 -0.23 11.12 1.42
C GLY A 98 -1.48 11.41 0.57
N PRO A 99 -2.57 11.96 1.14
CA PRO A 99 -3.77 12.30 0.39
C PRO A 99 -3.52 13.29 -0.74
N ARG A 100 -2.66 14.31 -0.53
CA ARG A 100 -2.29 15.26 -1.59
C ARG A 100 -1.59 14.61 -2.77
N ASP A 101 -0.76 13.61 -2.52
CA ASP A 101 -0.14 12.83 -3.59
C ASP A 101 -1.15 11.94 -4.31
N VAL A 102 -2.10 11.34 -3.58
CA VAL A 102 -3.15 10.48 -4.16
C VAL A 102 -3.98 11.28 -5.17
N ILE A 103 -4.46 12.47 -4.78
CA ILE A 103 -5.26 13.30 -5.69
C ILE A 103 -4.42 13.88 -6.83
N ARG A 104 -3.16 14.24 -6.59
CA ARG A 104 -2.25 14.70 -7.65
C ARG A 104 -1.92 13.59 -8.64
N TYR A 105 -1.85 12.33 -8.20
CA TYR A 105 -1.68 11.20 -9.10
C TYR A 105 -2.95 10.93 -9.91
N ALA A 106 -4.13 11.14 -9.31
CA ALA A 106 -5.45 11.01 -9.94
C ALA A 106 -5.95 12.34 -10.56
N ALA A 107 -5.06 13.11 -11.20
CA ALA A 107 -5.33 14.48 -11.65
C ALA A 107 -6.44 14.63 -12.71
N SER A 108 -6.94 13.54 -13.28
CA SER A 108 -8.04 13.55 -14.25
C SER A 108 -9.42 13.71 -13.62
N LEU A 109 -9.53 13.58 -12.29
CA LEU A 109 -10.78 13.74 -11.55
C LEU A 109 -11.13 15.23 -11.37
N ASP A 110 -12.42 15.53 -11.25
CA ASP A 110 -12.86 16.89 -10.91
C ASP A 110 -12.58 17.25 -9.43
N ALA A 111 -12.84 18.50 -9.04
CA ALA A 111 -12.51 18.99 -7.71
C ALA A 111 -13.29 18.27 -6.58
N ASP A 112 -14.55 17.92 -6.82
CA ASP A 112 -15.40 17.25 -5.83
C ASP A 112 -14.97 15.78 -5.68
N GLU A 113 -14.69 15.11 -6.80
CA GLU A 113 -14.13 13.75 -6.83
C GLU A 113 -12.76 13.69 -6.14
N GLN A 114 -11.90 14.70 -6.36
CA GLN A 114 -10.61 14.79 -5.67
C GLN A 114 -10.79 14.98 -4.16
N ALA A 115 -11.71 15.83 -3.73
CA ALA A 115 -11.99 16.02 -2.30
C ALA A 115 -12.49 14.73 -1.65
N LEU A 116 -13.41 14.02 -2.30
CA LEU A 116 -13.89 12.70 -1.85
C LEU A 116 -12.76 11.67 -1.79
N LEU A 117 -11.88 11.65 -2.79
CA LEU A 117 -10.74 10.73 -2.82
C LEU A 117 -9.73 11.03 -1.70
N ALA A 118 -9.45 12.30 -1.42
CA ALA A 118 -8.58 12.69 -0.32
C ALA A 118 -9.14 12.22 1.03
N GLN A 119 -10.44 12.44 1.26
CA GLN A 119 -11.10 11.98 2.49
C GLN A 119 -11.10 10.46 2.59
N ALA A 120 -11.41 9.75 1.50
CA ALA A 120 -11.39 8.29 1.47
C ALA A 120 -9.99 7.72 1.77
N ALA A 121 -8.92 8.41 1.39
CA ALA A 121 -7.56 8.02 1.77
C ALA A 121 -7.34 8.18 3.27
N VAL A 122 -7.75 9.30 3.87
CA VAL A 122 -7.65 9.51 5.33
C VAL A 122 -8.41 8.43 6.10
N ASP A 123 -9.67 8.21 5.74
CA ASP A 123 -10.55 7.25 6.43
C ASP A 123 -9.97 5.84 6.36
N LEU A 124 -9.49 5.43 5.18
CA LEU A 124 -8.92 4.10 4.97
C LEU A 124 -7.68 3.84 5.86
N PHE A 125 -6.82 4.83 6.04
CA PHE A 125 -5.61 4.67 6.87
C PHE A 125 -5.90 4.82 8.36
N ALA A 126 -6.96 5.54 8.75
CA ALA A 126 -7.41 5.62 10.14
C ALA A 126 -7.91 4.27 10.68
N GLU A 127 -8.31 3.33 9.82
CA GLU A 127 -8.75 1.98 10.18
C GLU A 127 -7.60 1.00 10.51
N LEU A 128 -6.35 1.34 10.15
CA LEU A 128 -5.16 0.51 10.42
C LEU A 128 -4.79 0.54 11.90
#